data_AF-A0A9D9KC32-F1
#
_entry.id   AF-A0A9D9KC32-F1
#
_cell.length_a   1.000
_cell.length_b   1.000
_cell.length_c   1.000
_cell.angle_alpha   90.00
_cell.angle_beta   90.00
_cell.angle_gamma   90.00
#
_symmetry.space_group_name_H-M   'P 1'
#
loop_
_entity.id
_entity.type
_entity.pdbx_description
1 polymer ?
#
loop_
_entity_poly.entity_id
_entity_poly.type
_entity_poly.pdbx_seq_one_letter_code
_entity_poly.pdbx_strand_id
1 'polypeptide(L)'
;MGQPAAKQGDLITAVDTHIVLVPNPSGTVPTPLPHPFTGSIAGELSSDVNIMGMPAATEGSTADNSPSHIPTPPGTSFQNSPSNKATIKLGSQTVKINGKPAARNGDMAETCNDPSDLPVGTVIAVGTVFIGG
;
A
#
# COMPACT_ATOMS: atom_id res chain seq x y z
N MET A 1 15.02 5.01 18.17
CA MET A 1 13.78 5.63 18.71
C MET A 1 12.59 4.90 18.10
N GLY A 2 11.49 4.73 18.82
CA GLY A 2 10.30 4.07 18.25
C GLY A 2 9.65 4.90 17.16
N GLN A 3 8.87 4.26 16.28
CA GLN A 3 8.04 4.90 15.26
C GLN A 3 6.57 4.77 15.64
N PRO A 4 5.68 5.72 15.25
CA PRO A 4 4.25 5.58 15.45
C PRO A 4 3.75 4.22 14.96
N ALA A 5 2.99 3.53 15.80
CA ALA A 5 2.44 2.22 15.48
C ALA A 5 1.27 2.36 14.51
N ALA A 6 1.26 1.55 13.45
CA ALA A 6 0.23 1.58 12.42
C ALA A 6 -1.04 0.87 12.90
N LYS A 7 -2.20 1.41 12.52
CA LYS A 7 -3.53 0.90 12.87
C LYS A 7 -4.50 1.09 11.72
N GLN A 8 -5.70 0.54 11.85
CA GLN A 8 -6.79 0.78 10.92
C GLN A 8 -7.01 2.28 10.69
N GLY A 9 -7.16 2.67 9.41
CA GLY A 9 -7.35 4.06 8.99
C GLY A 9 -6.06 4.84 8.74
N ASP A 10 -4.89 4.33 9.14
CA ASP A 10 -3.62 4.85 8.65
C ASP A 10 -3.46 4.55 7.16
N LEU A 11 -2.52 5.24 6.48
CA LEU A 11 -2.42 5.18 5.02
C LEU A 11 -1.21 4.36 4.57
N ILE A 12 -1.31 3.81 3.37
CA ILE A 12 -0.17 3.41 2.54
C ILE A 12 -0.13 4.34 1.34
N THR A 13 1.02 4.96 1.10
CA THR A 13 1.24 5.86 -0.05
C THR A 13 2.36 5.35 -0.94
N ALA A 14 2.19 5.48 -2.25
CA ALA A 14 3.19 5.11 -3.24
C ALA A 14 2.99 5.89 -4.55
N VAL A 15 3.95 5.72 -5.46
CA VAL A 15 3.75 6.01 -6.88
C VAL A 15 3.96 4.70 -7.62
N ASP A 16 2.85 4.11 -8.08
CA ASP A 16 2.86 2.87 -8.84
C ASP A 16 3.18 3.14 -10.30
N THR A 17 3.70 2.13 -11.00
CA THR A 17 3.83 2.12 -12.45
C THR A 17 2.83 1.14 -13.04
N HIS A 18 1.96 1.62 -13.92
CA HIS A 18 1.04 0.79 -14.70
C HIS A 18 1.26 1.03 -16.18
N ILE A 19 1.13 -0.03 -16.97
CA ILE A 19 1.24 0.06 -18.42
C ILE A 19 -0.13 0.43 -18.98
N VAL A 20 -0.22 1.61 -19.59
CA VAL A 20 -1.42 2.05 -20.33
C VAL A 20 -1.24 1.83 -21.82
N LEU A 21 -2.32 1.48 -22.51
CA LEU A 21 -2.37 1.35 -23.95
C LEU A 21 -2.73 2.71 -24.56
N VAL A 22 -1.76 3.34 -25.23
CA VAL A 22 -1.93 4.63 -25.89
C VAL A 22 -2.28 4.42 -27.36
N PRO A 23 -3.44 4.91 -27.86
CA PRO A 23 -3.81 4.79 -29.26
C PRO A 23 -2.86 5.53 -30.21
N ASN A 24 -2.60 4.93 -31.37
CA ASN A 24 -1.91 5.55 -32.49
C ASN A 24 -2.52 5.08 -33.83
N PRO A 25 -2.12 5.65 -34.99
CA PRO A 25 -2.69 5.27 -36.29
C PRO A 25 -2.52 3.79 -36.69
N SER A 26 -1.60 3.06 -36.05
CA SER A 26 -1.29 1.65 -36.34
C SER A 26 -1.79 0.68 -35.26
N GLY A 27 -2.48 1.15 -34.21
CA GLY A 27 -2.94 0.34 -33.09
C GLY A 27 -2.74 1.03 -31.73
N THR A 28 -2.12 0.33 -30.78
CA THR A 28 -1.80 0.88 -29.45
C THR A 28 -0.32 0.63 -29.11
N VAL A 29 0.25 1.52 -28.31
CA VAL A 29 1.61 1.39 -27.76
C VAL A 29 1.53 1.22 -26.25
N PRO A 30 2.00 0.09 -25.70
CA PRO A 30 2.18 -0.08 -24.27
C PRO A 30 3.15 0.97 -23.72
N THR A 31 2.66 1.79 -22.79
CA THR A 31 3.43 2.90 -22.22
C THR A 31 3.37 2.82 -20.69
N PRO A 32 4.50 2.56 -20.01
CA PRO A 32 4.56 2.63 -18.55
C PRO A 32 4.35 4.07 -18.09
N LEU A 33 3.35 4.31 -17.25
CA LEU A 33 3.06 5.63 -16.68
C LEU A 33 2.91 5.58 -15.14
N PRO A 34 3.36 6.63 -14.44
CA PRO A 34 3.22 6.71 -12.99
C PRO A 34 1.77 6.99 -12.58
N HIS A 35 1.29 6.31 -11.54
CA HIS A 35 -0.03 6.51 -10.95
C HIS A 35 0.08 6.61 -9.42
N PRO A 36 -0.52 7.63 -8.79
CA PRO A 36 -0.49 7.76 -7.34
C PRO A 36 -1.29 6.65 -6.68
N PHE A 37 -0.74 6.07 -5.61
CA PHE A 37 -1.45 5.15 -4.72
C PHE A 37 -1.65 5.82 -3.37
N THR A 38 -2.89 5.83 -2.88
CA THR A 38 -3.21 6.22 -1.50
C THR A 38 -4.33 5.32 -1.00
N GLY A 39 -3.97 4.36 -0.14
CA GLY A 39 -4.92 3.39 0.39
C GLY A 39 -5.02 3.45 1.91
N SER A 40 -6.24 3.38 2.44
CA SER A 40 -6.47 3.25 3.88
C SER A 40 -6.28 1.80 4.30
N ILE A 41 -5.47 1.57 5.33
CA ILE A 41 -5.27 0.24 5.93
C ILE A 41 -6.58 -0.19 6.59
N ALA A 42 -7.13 -1.31 6.14
CA ALA A 42 -8.45 -1.78 6.56
C ALA A 42 -8.61 -3.31 6.58
N GLY A 43 -7.68 -4.06 5.98
CA GLY A 43 -7.75 -5.53 5.93
C GLY A 43 -6.61 -6.21 6.68
N GLU A 44 -6.80 -7.49 7.02
CA GLU A 44 -5.79 -8.32 7.69
C GLU A 44 -5.20 -7.65 8.95
N LEU A 45 -6.08 -7.03 9.75
CA LEU A 45 -5.75 -6.33 11.00
C LEU A 45 -5.80 -7.28 12.20
N SER A 46 -5.25 -6.85 13.34
CA SER A 46 -5.38 -7.56 14.61
C SER A 46 -6.85 -7.67 15.04
N SER A 47 -7.24 -8.83 15.58
CA SER A 47 -8.60 -9.06 16.08
C SER A 47 -8.83 -8.60 17.51
N ASP A 48 -7.78 -8.37 18.29
CA ASP A 48 -7.84 -8.17 19.74
C ASP A 48 -6.89 -7.09 20.28
N VAL A 49 -5.87 -6.69 19.52
CA VAL A 49 -4.97 -5.60 19.90
C VAL A 49 -5.39 -4.32 19.19
N ASN A 50 -5.76 -3.32 20.00
CA ASN A 50 -6.09 -1.99 19.52
C ASN A 50 -4.97 -1.00 19.84
N ILE A 51 -4.60 -0.17 18.87
CA ILE A 51 -3.75 1.01 19.03
C ILE A 51 -4.66 2.22 18.93
N MET A 52 -4.68 3.07 19.97
CA MET A 52 -5.56 4.25 20.01
C MET A 52 -7.05 3.92 19.78
N GLY A 53 -7.50 2.75 20.25
CA GLY A 53 -8.88 2.29 20.08
C GLY A 53 -9.22 1.70 18.70
N MET A 54 -8.25 1.64 17.77
CA MET A 54 -8.42 1.05 16.44
C MET A 54 -7.60 -0.24 16.31
N PRO A 55 -8.08 -1.25 15.55
CA PRO A 55 -7.32 -2.49 15.32
C PRO A 55 -5.89 -2.23 14.81
N ALA A 56 -4.91 -2.89 15.42
CA ALA A 56 -3.51 -2.73 15.07
C ALA A 56 -3.19 -3.34 13.70
N ALA A 57 -2.32 -2.67 12.94
CA ALA A 57 -1.77 -3.21 11.69
C ALA A 57 -0.48 -3.98 11.96
N THR A 58 -0.24 -5.00 11.14
CA THR A 58 0.91 -5.90 11.20
C THR A 58 1.46 -6.16 9.80
N GLU A 59 2.59 -6.83 9.70
CA GLU A 59 2.99 -7.45 8.43
C GLU A 59 1.84 -8.31 7.88
N GLY A 60 1.52 -8.10 6.61
CA GLY A 60 0.38 -8.74 5.94
C GLY A 60 -0.92 -7.93 6.01
N SER A 61 -1.02 -6.87 6.82
CA SER A 61 -2.17 -5.96 6.76
C SER A 61 -2.31 -5.31 5.39
N THR A 62 -3.54 -5.08 4.93
CA THR A 62 -3.83 -4.66 3.56
C THR A 62 -4.56 -3.32 3.49
N ALA A 63 -4.37 -2.63 2.37
CA ALA A 63 -5.06 -1.40 2.02
C ALA A 63 -5.60 -1.44 0.59
N ASP A 64 -6.68 -0.70 0.37
CA ASP A 64 -7.32 -0.50 -0.93
C ASP A 64 -7.04 0.91 -1.45
N ASN A 65 -6.55 1.03 -2.68
CA ASN A 65 -6.30 2.31 -3.32
C ASN A 65 -7.60 3.10 -3.49
N SER A 66 -7.60 4.37 -3.09
CA SER A 66 -8.74 5.26 -3.23
C SER A 66 -8.28 6.69 -3.60
N PRO A 67 -8.63 7.20 -4.80
CA PRO A 67 -9.44 6.54 -5.83
C PRO A 67 -8.68 5.37 -6.49
N SER A 68 -9.42 4.42 -7.06
CA SER A 68 -8.81 3.36 -7.87
C SER A 68 -8.11 3.92 -9.10
N HIS A 69 -7.05 3.24 -9.54
CA HIS A 69 -6.29 3.57 -10.74
C HIS A 69 -7.21 3.64 -11.95
N ILE A 70 -7.08 4.73 -12.70
CA ILE A 70 -7.74 4.94 -13.98
C ILE A 70 -6.67 5.06 -15.07
N PRO A 71 -6.92 4.58 -16.31
CA PRO A 71 -6.01 4.82 -17.41
C PRO A 71 -5.87 6.34 -17.62
N THR A 72 -4.65 6.84 -17.44
CA THR A 72 -4.38 8.27 -17.58
C THR A 72 -4.20 8.65 -19.06
N PRO A 73 -4.79 9.78 -19.52
CA PRO A 73 -4.56 10.28 -20.88
C PRO A 73 -3.06 10.44 -21.17
N PRO A 74 -2.58 10.09 -22.38
CA PRO A 74 -3.35 9.75 -23.59
C PRO A 74 -3.80 8.27 -23.67
N GLY A 75 -3.52 7.47 -22.63
CA GLY A 75 -3.97 6.08 -22.56
C GLY A 75 -5.48 5.96 -22.43
N THR A 76 -6.04 4.90 -23.01
CA THR A 76 -7.49 4.61 -22.97
C THR A 76 -7.85 3.38 -22.16
N SER A 77 -6.89 2.49 -21.93
CA SER A 77 -7.05 1.27 -21.13
C SER A 77 -5.72 0.86 -20.52
N PHE A 78 -5.75 -0.01 -19.50
CA PHE A 78 -4.54 -0.67 -19.02
C PHE A 78 -4.21 -1.90 -19.87
N GLN A 79 -2.93 -2.28 -19.91
CA GLN A 79 -2.52 -3.58 -20.43
C GLN A 79 -2.97 -4.69 -19.47
N ASN A 80 -2.79 -4.49 -18.16
CA ASN A 80 -3.30 -5.35 -17.10
C ASN A 80 -4.15 -4.52 -16.14
N SER A 81 -5.32 -5.02 -15.73
CA SER A 81 -6.15 -4.31 -14.76
C SER A 81 -5.43 -4.21 -13.40
N PRO A 82 -5.20 -3.00 -12.85
CA PRO A 82 -4.54 -2.84 -11.57
C PRO A 82 -5.35 -3.46 -10.43
N SER A 83 -4.70 -4.22 -9.55
CA SER A 83 -5.38 -4.81 -8.39
C SER A 83 -5.86 -3.76 -7.39
N ASN A 84 -5.24 -2.58 -7.37
CA ASN A 84 -5.54 -1.50 -6.41
C ASN A 84 -5.36 -1.92 -4.96
N LYS A 85 -4.48 -2.89 -4.69
CA LYS A 85 -4.18 -3.39 -3.35
C LYS A 85 -2.78 -3.01 -2.92
N ALA A 86 -2.62 -2.87 -1.60
CA ALA A 86 -1.32 -2.87 -0.95
C ALA A 86 -1.29 -3.90 0.18
N THR A 87 -0.10 -4.45 0.45
CA THR A 87 0.17 -5.34 1.59
C THR A 87 1.43 -4.89 2.30
N ILE A 88 1.37 -4.68 3.60
CA ILE A 88 2.56 -4.34 4.42
C ILE A 88 3.51 -5.54 4.43
N LYS A 89 4.78 -5.33 4.07
CA LYS A 89 5.79 -6.39 3.97
C LYS A 89 6.85 -6.33 5.05
N LEU A 90 6.99 -5.21 5.74
CA LEU A 90 7.91 -5.05 6.85
C LEU A 90 7.20 -4.55 8.10
N GLY A 91 7.75 -4.90 9.25
CA GLY A 91 7.29 -4.47 10.56
C GLY A 91 8.45 -4.37 11.54
N SER A 92 8.13 -4.27 12.83
CA SER A 92 9.09 -4.36 13.93
C SER A 92 9.78 -5.75 13.98
N GLN A 93 11.09 -5.77 14.24
CA GLN A 93 11.85 -7.01 14.42
C GLN A 93 11.74 -7.53 15.85
N THR A 94 11.41 -6.66 16.81
CA THR A 94 11.34 -6.98 18.24
C THR A 94 9.92 -7.05 18.79
N VAL A 95 8.97 -6.33 18.21
CA VAL A 95 7.59 -6.27 18.70
C VAL A 95 6.66 -7.02 17.75
N LYS A 96 5.95 -7.99 18.30
CA LYS A 96 4.95 -8.78 17.58
C LYS A 96 3.56 -8.52 18.12
N ILE A 97 2.59 -8.39 17.23
CA ILE A 97 1.15 -8.36 17.54
C ILE A 97 0.54 -9.60 16.89
N ASN A 98 -0.16 -10.42 17.67
CA ASN A 98 -0.68 -11.72 17.24
C ASN A 98 0.38 -12.61 16.53
N GLY A 99 1.63 -12.56 17.01
CA GLY A 99 2.74 -13.34 16.44
C GLY A 99 3.33 -12.78 15.14
N LYS A 100 2.77 -11.70 14.58
CA LYS A 100 3.28 -11.03 13.37
C LYS A 100 4.05 -9.76 13.73
N PRO A 101 5.10 -9.36 12.98
CA PRO A 101 5.75 -8.07 13.15
C PRO A 101 4.75 -6.91 13.16
N ALA A 102 4.81 -6.08 14.21
CA ALA A 102 3.92 -4.92 14.32
C ALA A 102 4.30 -3.85 13.29
N ALA A 103 3.34 -3.36 12.52
CA ALA A 103 3.60 -2.35 11.49
C ALA A 103 3.73 -0.95 12.11
N ARG A 104 4.54 -0.11 11.48
CA ARG A 104 4.91 1.22 11.97
C ARG A 104 4.98 2.22 10.83
N ASN A 105 5.02 3.50 11.18
CA ASN A 105 5.33 4.56 10.24
C ASN A 105 6.67 4.32 9.56
N GLY A 106 6.68 4.41 8.24
CA GLY A 106 7.86 4.18 7.40
C GLY A 106 8.11 2.72 7.00
N ASP A 107 7.32 1.77 7.51
CA ASP A 107 7.45 0.38 7.08
C ASP A 107 6.99 0.21 5.62
N MET A 108 7.67 -0.71 4.93
CA MET A 108 7.49 -0.94 3.49
C MET A 108 6.23 -1.74 3.21
N ALA A 109 5.53 -1.37 2.15
CA ALA A 109 4.38 -2.08 1.61
C ALA A 109 4.58 -2.37 0.12
N GLU A 110 4.09 -3.53 -0.30
CA GLU A 110 3.97 -3.91 -1.70
C GLU A 110 2.68 -3.34 -2.27
N THR A 111 2.76 -2.70 -3.44
CA THR A 111 1.63 -2.09 -4.15
C THR A 111 1.56 -2.58 -5.60
N CYS A 112 0.40 -2.40 -6.22
CA CYS A 112 0.14 -2.91 -7.56
C CYS A 112 0.99 -2.19 -8.62
N ASN A 113 1.86 -2.92 -9.31
CA ASN A 113 2.74 -2.39 -10.34
C ASN A 113 2.79 -3.36 -11.52
N ASP A 114 3.15 -2.86 -12.71
CA ASP A 114 3.47 -3.67 -13.88
C ASP A 114 5.00 -3.81 -14.04
N PRO A 115 5.51 -4.98 -14.46
CA PRO A 115 4.78 -6.22 -14.78
C PRO A 115 4.42 -7.07 -13.55
N SER A 116 4.82 -6.64 -12.36
CA SER A 116 4.55 -7.32 -11.09
C SER A 116 4.46 -6.28 -9.98
N ASP A 117 3.73 -6.61 -8.91
CA ASP A 117 3.68 -5.81 -7.70
C ASP A 117 5.09 -5.52 -7.14
N LEU A 118 5.28 -4.34 -6.57
CA LEU A 118 6.58 -3.87 -6.09
C LEU A 118 6.50 -3.29 -4.68
N PRO A 119 7.54 -3.46 -3.85
CA PRO A 119 7.61 -2.93 -2.50
C PRO A 119 8.00 -1.44 -2.46
N VAL A 120 7.22 -0.60 -3.14
CA VAL A 120 7.46 0.85 -3.25
C VAL A 120 6.54 1.69 -2.36
N GLY A 121 5.59 1.05 -1.69
CA GLY A 121 4.68 1.69 -0.76
C GLY A 121 5.31 1.95 0.60
N THR A 122 4.89 3.04 1.23
CA THR A 122 5.29 3.43 2.59
C THR A 122 4.06 3.61 3.47
N VAL A 123 4.08 2.97 4.64
CA VAL A 123 3.07 3.17 5.69
C VAL A 123 3.23 4.57 6.29
N ILE A 124 2.15 5.34 6.29
CA ILE A 124 2.03 6.64 6.93
C ILE A 124 1.13 6.49 8.16
N ALA A 125 1.75 6.33 9.33
CA ALA A 125 1.05 6.14 10.59
C ALA A 125 1.26 7.34 11.52
N VAL A 126 0.18 7.75 12.19
CA VAL A 126 0.20 8.85 13.16
C VAL A 126 -0.37 8.38 14.49
N GLY A 127 0.18 8.83 15.62
CA GLY A 127 -0.35 8.47 16.92
C GLY A 127 0.62 8.70 18.07
N THR A 128 0.19 8.32 19.26
CA THR A 128 0.97 8.48 20.51
C THR A 128 1.55 7.15 21.02
N VAL A 129 1.26 6.03 20.35
CA VAL A 129 1.87 4.72 20.63
C VAL A 129 3.05 4.53 19.69
N PHE A 130 4.23 4.30 20.25
CA PHE A 130 5.47 4.14 19.50
C PHE A 130 6.02 2.71 19.67
N ILE A 131 6.37 2.06 18.57
CA ILE A 131 6.94 0.71 18.54
C ILE A 131 8.40 0.76 18.07
N GLY A 132 9.25 -0.01 18.76
CA GLY A 132 10.68 -0.11 18.48
C GLY A 132 11.04 -0.91 17.21
N GLY A 133 12.33 -0.87 16.87
CA GLY A 133 12.94 -1.77 15.87
C GLY A 133 13.10 -3.14 16.45
#